data_AF-A0A7C3QSG6-F1
#
_entry.id   AF-A0A7C3QSG6-F1
#
_cell.length_a   1.000
_cell.length_b   1.000
_cell.length_c   1.000
_cell.angle_alpha   90.00
_cell.angle_beta   90.00
_cell.angle_gamma   90.00
#
_symmetry.space_group_name_H-M   'P 1'
#
loop_
_entity.id
_entity.type
_entity.pdbx_description
1 polymer ?
#
loop_
_entity_poly.entity_id
_entity_poly.type
_entity_poly.pdbx_seq_one_letter_code
_entity_poly.pdbx_strand_id
1 'polypeptide(L)'
;MAGRRKKNGDGEGEGPAAVVDNPNGTVPEDNTGEEKRQPFHRIRMRSVTGAIWQNRSQEGNTWFSVTLTRSYRDGQGNWHSTQSLSGPDLLVAAEVLRECFAWICDATQRTTQSVSANGTGGGTGDDIPF
;
A
#
# COMPACT_ATOMS: atom_id res chain seq x y z
N MET A 1 35.82 81.25 -2.24
CA MET A 1 35.52 80.50 -1.00
C MET A 1 34.96 79.15 -1.42
N ALA A 2 35.76 78.09 -1.41
CA ALA A 2 35.73 77.03 -0.38
C ALA A 2 34.28 76.53 -0.14
N GLY A 3 33.83 75.32 -0.51
CA GLY A 3 34.49 74.03 -0.59
C GLY A 3 33.96 73.11 0.52
N ARG A 4 33.47 71.91 0.13
CA ARG A 4 33.82 70.60 0.72
C ARG A 4 32.76 69.80 1.55
N ARG A 5 32.47 68.58 1.01
CA ARG A 5 32.22 67.23 1.62
C ARG A 5 30.82 66.91 2.21
N LYS A 6 30.31 65.67 2.24
CA LYS A 6 30.52 64.29 1.65
C LYS A 6 29.30 63.49 2.20
N LYS A 7 28.65 62.52 1.56
CA LYS A 7 29.10 61.13 1.39
C LYS A 7 28.09 60.31 0.55
N ASN A 8 28.67 59.75 -0.51
CA ASN A 8 28.41 58.59 -1.35
C ASN A 8 27.36 57.55 -0.93
N GLY A 9 26.72 56.99 -1.96
CA GLY A 9 26.01 55.72 -1.98
C GLY A 9 25.67 55.36 -3.44
N ASP A 10 26.68 54.90 -4.18
CA ASP A 10 26.63 54.36 -5.56
C ASP A 10 25.76 53.08 -5.57
N GLY A 11 24.97 52.71 -6.58
CA GLY A 11 25.31 52.54 -7.99
C GLY A 11 25.37 51.03 -8.32
N GLU A 12 24.57 50.61 -9.31
CA GLU A 12 24.22 49.25 -9.73
C GLU A 12 25.36 48.37 -10.30
N GLY A 13 25.16 47.05 -10.43
CA GLY A 13 25.96 46.20 -11.34
C GLY A 13 25.97 44.69 -11.06
N GLU A 14 25.75 43.89 -12.10
CA GLU A 14 25.47 42.43 -12.15
C GLU A 14 26.69 41.48 -12.03
N GLY A 15 26.45 40.29 -11.43
CA GLY A 15 27.09 38.96 -11.70
C GLY A 15 28.51 38.65 -11.17
N PRO A 16 29.00 37.38 -11.18
CA PRO A 16 28.34 36.06 -11.15
C PRO A 16 28.87 35.12 -10.02
N ALA A 17 28.15 34.00 -9.80
CA ALA A 17 28.63 32.73 -9.22
C ALA A 17 29.51 32.76 -7.95
N ALA A 18 28.90 32.48 -6.79
CA ALA A 18 29.59 31.85 -5.66
C ALA A 18 28.93 30.50 -5.38
N VAL A 19 29.59 29.45 -5.89
CA VAL A 19 29.51 28.09 -5.38
C VAL A 19 29.67 28.16 -3.86
N VAL A 20 28.60 27.84 -3.12
CA VAL A 20 28.68 27.48 -1.72
C VAL A 20 28.71 25.96 -1.66
N ASP A 21 29.93 25.43 -1.55
CA ASP A 21 30.21 24.05 -1.18
C ASP A 21 29.55 23.76 0.18
N ASN A 22 28.46 22.99 0.17
CA ASN A 22 27.81 22.53 1.40
C ASN A 22 28.33 21.11 1.69
N PRO A 23 29.24 20.89 2.66
CA PRO A 23 29.92 19.61 2.84
C PRO A 23 29.08 18.56 3.61
N ASN A 24 27.76 18.71 3.65
CA ASN A 24 26.90 17.69 4.27
C ASN A 24 25.91 17.16 3.24
N GLY A 25 26.43 16.34 2.33
CA GLY A 25 25.63 15.47 1.48
C GLY A 25 24.90 14.47 2.36
N THR A 26 23.73 14.86 2.86
CA THR A 26 22.70 13.90 3.20
C THR A 26 22.29 13.30 1.88
N VAL A 27 22.91 12.17 1.53
CA VAL A 27 22.40 11.29 0.49
C VAL A 27 20.89 11.15 0.73
N PRO A 28 20.02 11.44 -0.24
CA PRO A 28 18.64 10.99 -0.12
C PRO A 28 18.75 9.47 0.00
N GLU A 29 18.47 8.96 1.20
CA GLU A 29 18.48 7.53 1.44
C GLU A 29 17.58 6.91 0.38
N ASP A 30 18.18 6.03 -0.42
CA ASP A 30 17.52 5.17 -1.37
C ASP A 30 16.32 4.58 -0.67
N ASN A 31 15.13 5.07 -1.04
CA ASN A 31 13.85 4.56 -0.57
C ASN A 31 13.75 3.17 -1.20
N THR A 32 14.46 2.22 -0.56
CA THR A 32 14.62 0.82 -0.94
C THR A 32 13.22 0.36 -1.30
N GLY A 33 13.01 0.17 -2.60
CA GLY A 33 11.67 0.07 -3.16
C GLY A 33 10.85 -0.92 -2.36
N GLU A 34 9.98 -0.41 -1.49
CA GLU A 34 8.90 -1.21 -0.95
C GLU A 34 8.10 -1.61 -2.17
N GLU A 35 8.32 -2.83 -2.66
CA GLU A 35 7.48 -3.43 -3.68
C GLU A 35 6.06 -3.22 -3.18
N LYS A 36 5.33 -2.30 -3.85
CA LYS A 36 3.98 -1.94 -3.47
C LYS A 36 3.20 -3.23 -3.46
N ARG A 37 2.96 -3.76 -2.26
CA ARG A 37 2.29 -5.05 -2.13
C ARG A 37 0.96 -4.87 -2.83
N GLN A 38 0.77 -5.61 -3.91
CA GLN A 38 -0.49 -5.65 -4.60
C GLN A 38 -1.32 -6.75 -3.96
N PRO A 39 -2.63 -6.54 -3.75
CA PRO A 39 -3.47 -7.59 -3.23
C PRO A 39 -3.47 -8.74 -4.22
N PHE A 40 -3.36 -9.95 -3.68
CA PHE A 40 -3.30 -11.19 -4.44
C PHE A 40 -4.60 -11.44 -5.21
N HIS A 41 -5.73 -11.07 -4.60
CA HIS A 41 -7.03 -11.15 -5.24
C HIS A 41 -7.93 -10.00 -4.80
N ARG A 42 -8.89 -9.61 -5.65
CA ARG A 42 -9.87 -8.56 -5.35
C ARG A 42 -11.25 -9.01 -5.78
N ILE A 43 -12.22 -8.84 -4.88
CA ILE A 43 -13.63 -9.10 -5.12
C ILE A 43 -14.38 -7.79 -4.94
N ARG A 44 -15.23 -7.42 -5.90
CA ARG A 44 -15.97 -6.16 -5.87
C ARG A 44 -17.45 -6.37 -6.15
N MET A 45 -18.28 -5.79 -5.29
CA MET A 45 -19.71 -5.70 -5.50
C MET A 45 -20.17 -4.27 -5.20
N ARG A 46 -20.82 -3.62 -6.19
CA ARG A 46 -21.22 -2.21 -6.12
C ARG A 46 -20.03 -1.29 -5.75
N SER A 47 -20.20 -0.47 -4.72
CA SER A 47 -19.22 0.44 -4.13
C SER A 47 -18.16 -0.31 -3.31
N VAL A 48 -18.42 -1.53 -2.84
CA VAL A 48 -17.57 -2.25 -1.89
C VAL A 48 -16.60 -3.20 -2.59
N THR A 49 -15.35 -3.21 -2.15
CA THR A 49 -14.28 -4.10 -2.63
C THR A 49 -13.57 -4.76 -1.46
N GLY A 50 -13.45 -6.08 -1.49
CA GLY A 50 -12.60 -6.88 -0.61
C GLY A 50 -11.29 -7.18 -1.30
N ALA A 51 -10.19 -6.68 -0.74
CA ALA A 51 -8.84 -6.97 -1.20
C ALA A 51 -8.23 -8.07 -0.32
N ILE A 52 -7.85 -9.19 -0.93
CA ILE A 52 -7.21 -10.33 -0.27
C ILE A 52 -5.70 -10.19 -0.41
N TRP A 53 -5.00 -10.24 0.72
CA TRP A 53 -3.56 -10.10 0.82
C TRP A 53 -2.95 -11.43 1.24
N GLN A 54 -1.95 -11.89 0.50
CA GLN A 54 -1.17 -13.06 0.87
C GLN A 54 0.01 -12.63 1.73
N ASN A 55 0.16 -13.26 2.90
CA ASN A 55 1.27 -13.07 3.81
C ASN A 55 2.02 -14.39 3.98
N ARG A 56 3.33 -14.30 4.23
CA ARG A 56 4.20 -15.47 4.41
C ARG A 56 5.10 -15.26 5.63
N SER A 57 5.24 -16.29 6.48
CA SER A 57 6.19 -16.26 7.60
C SER A 57 7.58 -16.67 7.12
N GLN A 58 8.59 -16.40 7.95
CA GLN A 58 9.95 -16.89 7.72
C GLN A 58 10.00 -18.44 7.71
N GLU A 59 9.11 -19.10 8.45
CA GLU A 59 8.97 -20.56 8.51
C GLU A 59 8.23 -21.16 7.31
N GLY A 60 7.74 -20.32 6.39
CA GLY A 60 7.09 -20.77 5.16
C GLY A 60 5.56 -20.89 5.24
N ASN A 61 4.95 -20.65 6.41
CA ASN A 61 3.49 -20.65 6.56
C ASN A 61 2.89 -19.48 5.77
N THR A 62 1.81 -19.75 5.04
CA THR A 62 1.05 -18.75 4.28
C THR A 62 -0.29 -18.51 4.94
N TRP A 63 -0.66 -17.24 5.14
CA TRP A 63 -2.00 -16.86 5.59
C TRP A 63 -2.51 -15.69 4.77
N PHE A 64 -3.82 -15.49 4.81
CA PHE A 64 -4.48 -14.43 4.07
C PHE A 64 -5.11 -13.42 5.04
N SER A 65 -5.07 -12.14 4.66
CA SER A 65 -5.86 -11.10 5.31
C SER A 65 -6.75 -10.41 4.28
N VAL A 66 -7.85 -9.79 4.73
CA VAL A 66 -8.80 -9.11 3.85
C VAL A 66 -8.99 -7.66 4.31
N THR A 67 -8.96 -6.73 3.37
CA THR A 67 -9.32 -5.32 3.61
C THR A 67 -10.57 -4.96 2.83
N LEU A 68 -11.61 -4.48 3.52
CA LEU A 68 -12.77 -3.89 2.87
C LEU A 68 -12.55 -2.42 2.59
N THR A 69 -12.94 -2.00 1.39
CA THR A 69 -12.92 -0.60 0.97
C THR A 69 -14.22 -0.27 0.25
N ARG A 70 -14.70 0.95 0.45
CA ARG A 70 -15.85 1.53 -0.25
C ARG A 70 -15.37 2.65 -1.17
N SER A 71 -15.72 2.56 -2.45
CA SER A 71 -15.51 3.62 -3.44
C SER A 71 -16.70 4.58 -3.48
N TYR A 72 -16.43 5.88 -3.58
CA TYR A 72 -17.45 6.92 -3.73
C TYR A 72 -16.91 8.07 -4.59
N ARG A 73 -17.82 8.91 -5.10
CA ARG A 73 -17.46 10.16 -5.77
C ARG A 73 -17.74 11.34 -4.86
N ASP A 74 -16.84 12.31 -4.81
CA ASP A 74 -17.07 13.59 -4.12
C ASP A 74 -17.96 14.53 -4.96
N GLY A 75 -18.23 15.72 -4.43
CA GLY A 75 -19.04 16.73 -5.13
C GLY A 75 -18.37 17.31 -6.39
N GLN A 76 -17.06 17.11 -6.54
CA GLN A 76 -16.27 17.52 -7.69
C GLN A 76 -16.18 16.40 -8.75
N GLY A 77 -16.73 15.22 -8.47
CA GLY A 77 -16.71 14.06 -9.36
C GLY A 77 -15.48 13.18 -9.25
N ASN A 78 -14.56 13.44 -8.31
CA ASN A 78 -13.37 12.63 -8.10
C ASN A 78 -13.72 11.35 -7.34
N TRP A 79 -13.09 10.24 -7.72
CA TRP A 79 -13.22 8.98 -7.02
C TRP A 79 -12.33 8.92 -5.79
N HIS A 80 -12.90 8.47 -4.68
CA HIS A 80 -12.22 8.25 -3.41
C HIS A 80 -12.53 6.86 -2.88
N SER A 81 -11.69 6.37 -1.96
CA SER A 81 -11.91 5.12 -1.22
C SER A 81 -11.83 5.35 0.27
N THR A 82 -12.69 4.68 1.04
CA THR A 82 -12.68 4.71 2.51
C THR A 82 -12.90 3.31 3.09
N GLN A 83 -12.51 3.08 4.33
CA GLN A 83 -12.84 1.86 5.08
C GLN A 83 -14.14 2.01 5.90
N SER A 84 -14.69 3.21 5.96
CA SER A 84 -15.98 3.47 6.60
C SER A 84 -17.13 2.99 5.72
N LEU A 85 -17.98 2.12 6.26
CA LEU A 85 -19.15 1.57 5.56
C LEU A 85 -20.41 2.32 5.97
N SER A 86 -21.32 2.54 5.01
CA SER A 86 -22.65 3.07 5.29
C SER A 86 -23.66 1.93 5.47
N GLY A 87 -24.81 2.20 6.10
CA GLY A 87 -25.86 1.19 6.31
C GLY A 87 -26.21 0.37 5.05
N PRO A 88 -26.44 1.00 3.89
CA PRO A 88 -26.68 0.30 2.62
C PRO A 88 -25.55 -0.60 2.12
N ASP A 89 -24.31 -0.36 2.55
CA ASP A 89 -23.15 -1.16 2.15
C ASP A 89 -22.94 -2.39 3.05
N LEU A 90 -23.62 -2.50 4.20
CA LEU A 90 -23.33 -3.56 5.19
C LEU A 90 -23.59 -4.96 4.64
N LEU A 91 -24.74 -5.18 4.00
CA LEU A 91 -25.05 -6.50 3.41
C LEU A 91 -24.19 -6.78 2.17
N VAL A 92 -23.79 -5.74 1.44
CA VAL A 92 -22.87 -5.88 0.31
C VAL A 92 -21.49 -6.29 0.81
N ALA A 93 -21.02 -5.67 1.89
CA ALA A 93 -19.77 -6.03 2.54
C ALA A 93 -19.79 -7.47 3.09
N ALA A 94 -20.90 -7.90 3.69
CA ALA A 94 -21.07 -9.28 4.14
C ALA A 94 -20.93 -10.28 2.98
N GLU A 95 -21.57 -10.01 1.84
CA GLU A 95 -21.46 -10.89 0.66
C GLU A 95 -20.05 -10.89 0.05
N VAL A 96 -19.41 -9.72 -0.03
CA VAL A 96 -18.01 -9.63 -0.47
C VAL A 96 -17.09 -10.43 0.46
N LEU A 97 -17.28 -10.35 1.78
CA LEU A 97 -16.52 -11.15 2.73
C LEU A 97 -16.78 -12.65 2.59
N ARG A 98 -18.03 -13.04 2.31
CA ARG A 98 -18.40 -14.44 2.05
C ARG A 98 -17.66 -14.99 0.84
N GLU A 99 -17.61 -14.23 -0.25
CA GLU A 99 -16.86 -14.61 -1.45
C GLU A 99 -15.34 -14.62 -1.20
N CYS A 100 -14.80 -13.66 -0.44
CA CYS A 100 -13.38 -13.67 -0.07
C CYS A 100 -13.03 -14.91 0.76
N PHE A 101 -13.87 -15.28 1.72
CA PHE A 101 -13.70 -16.49 2.52
C PHE A 101 -13.71 -17.74 1.65
N ALA A 102 -14.71 -17.89 0.77
CA ALA A 102 -14.80 -19.03 -0.14
C ALA A 102 -13.55 -19.17 -1.01
N TRP A 103 -13.05 -18.05 -1.54
CA TRP A 103 -11.81 -18.01 -2.31
C TRP A 103 -10.60 -18.47 -1.48
N ILE A 104 -10.46 -18.00 -0.24
CA ILE A 104 -9.35 -18.38 0.65
C ILE A 104 -9.39 -19.89 0.96
N CYS A 105 -10.56 -20.45 1.26
CA CYS A 105 -10.71 -21.88 1.52
C CYS A 105 -10.23 -22.73 0.34
N ASP A 106 -10.64 -22.38 -0.87
CA ASP A 106 -10.23 -23.05 -2.10
C ASP A 106 -8.72 -22.89 -2.37
N ALA A 107 -8.16 -21.70 -2.17
CA ALA A 107 -6.72 -21.45 -2.31
C ALA A 107 -5.87 -22.29 -1.35
N THR A 108 -6.29 -22.41 -0.09
CA THR A 108 -5.59 -23.22 0.92
C THR A 108 -5.71 -24.72 0.62
N GLN A 109 -6.88 -25.21 0.19
CA GLN A 109 -7.08 -26.63 -0.15
C GLN A 109 -6.24 -27.09 -1.34
N ARG A 110 -6.10 -26.26 -2.38
CA ARG A 110 -5.22 -26.56 -3.53
C ARG A 110 -3.76 -26.68 -3.12
N THR A 111 -3.32 -25.83 -2.19
CA THR A 111 -1.94 -25.86 -1.69
C THR A 111 -1.68 -27.20 -0.99
N THR A 112 -2.57 -27.64 -0.10
CA THR A 112 -2.43 -28.92 0.62
C THR A 112 -2.45 -30.14 -0.30
N GLN A 113 -3.37 -30.21 -1.28
CA GLN A 113 -3.46 -31.38 -2.18
C GLN A 113 -2.20 -31.60 -3.03
N SER A 114 -1.50 -30.52 -3.41
CA SER A 114 -0.25 -30.63 -4.18
C SER A 114 0.92 -31.26 -3.39
N VAL A 115 0.88 -31.22 -2.06
CA VAL A 115 1.92 -31.81 -1.20
C VAL A 115 1.65 -33.31 -0.97
N SER A 116 0.39 -33.72 -0.82
CA SER A 116 0.04 -35.13 -0.58
C SER A 116 0.20 -36.03 -1.80
N ALA A 117 0.16 -35.49 -3.02
CA ALA A 117 0.30 -36.29 -4.24
C ALA A 117 1.72 -36.83 -4.50
N ASN A 118 2.73 -36.40 -3.73
CA ASN A 118 4.13 -36.79 -3.89
C ASN A 118 4.74 -37.54 -2.68
N GLY A 119 3.93 -37.89 -1.65
CA GLY A 119 4.43 -38.50 -0.41
C GLY A 119 3.72 -39.81 -0.03
N THR A 120 4.38 -40.94 -0.24
CA THR A 120 4.01 -42.24 0.35
C THR A 120 4.26 -42.24 1.86
N GLY A 121 3.23 -42.35 2.70
CA GLY A 121 3.39 -42.68 4.13
C GLY A 121 2.29 -42.10 5.03
N GLY A 122 1.54 -42.98 5.70
CA GLY A 122 0.35 -42.63 6.49
C GLY A 122 0.61 -41.91 7.82
N GLY A 123 -0.43 -41.23 8.32
CA GLY A 123 -0.45 -40.61 9.64
C GLY A 123 -1.61 -39.64 9.83
N THR A 124 -2.62 -40.09 10.58
CA THR A 124 -3.63 -39.35 11.38
C THR A 124 -4.18 -38.02 10.87
N GLY A 125 -5.44 -38.04 10.45
CA GLY A 125 -6.25 -36.84 10.27
C GLY A 125 -6.65 -36.24 11.61
N ASP A 126 -6.14 -35.03 11.89
CA ASP A 126 -6.62 -34.18 12.99
C ASP A 126 -6.48 -32.66 12.70
N ASP A 127 -6.19 -32.24 11.46
CA ASP A 127 -5.97 -30.82 11.14
C ASP A 127 -7.08 -30.22 10.28
N ILE A 128 -8.10 -29.67 10.94
CA ILE A 128 -8.96 -28.61 10.39
C ILE A 128 -8.61 -27.32 11.16
N PRO A 129 -7.83 -26.37 10.60
CA PRO A 129 -7.44 -25.17 11.34
C PRO A 129 -8.58 -24.14 11.41
N PHE A 130 -8.73 -23.53 12.60
CA PHE A 130 -9.33 -22.21 12.82
C PHE A 130 -8.25 -21.14 12.85
#